data_AF-A0A9Q8QKU3-F1
#
_entry.id   AF-A0A9Q8QKU3-F1
#
_cell.length_a   1.000
_cell.length_b   1.000
_cell.length_c   1.000
_cell.angle_alpha   90.00
_cell.angle_beta   90.00
_cell.angle_gamma   90.00
#
_symmetry.space_group_name_H-M   'P 1'
#
loop_
_entity.id
_entity.type
_entity.pdbx_description
1 polymer ?
#
loop_
_entity_poly.entity_id
_entity_poly.type
_entity_poly.pdbx_seq_one_letter_code
_entity_poly.pdbx_strand_id
1 'polypeptide(L)'
;MDVRIDDAVRHAYRSAFTQAVAQGRAKPLVMPYSLLGVPVVLVLWLAIPHTRRPWLYQTRWLVVAFVVVFNWRVARELSSTNMACSYAAGLHAAWGIILTMDLLIWKRPQFVAARAVRVLSRRANGDAAAAINPDASSQDGLRRRKAAESASSQDKPQAASKNSEFVWQTFPEDGSLWERIGWAWDLASSFRGSGWNHSISSIPRPQMPPVVSSGEPVNIDSMPVVSDSGYKRHSSEAAFTRDRLVKLALLYLVLDFLSIFMMRDPYFILGPDQPHDLPPHLDRLPRWLLLLYREFFSLAGIVGAIGAMFSLADLVQYWSFKALCPSRSALWFYSTTFGSFDQVLDRGLAGWWGACWHQTFRQQFMGPASYLLQHGYLNKKSETSKAITMFISFALSGFLHASGSMSAIPATKLWRSPAFFLLQGVGVLTQENLARLAKRHVPDPSLAQIRMANVVFTAAWMYATAWLFIDDIASSGLWLVEPVPISPLRWMGLGHPSDHWWRWDRDQLPKWHVGRHWWDTGLAL
;
A
#
# COMPACT_ATOMS: atom_id res chain seq x y z
N MET A 1 -2.53 -42.77 10.25
CA MET A 1 -2.40 -41.69 9.25
C MET A 1 -1.44 -40.69 9.87
N ASP A 2 -0.24 -40.55 9.31
CA ASP A 2 0.70 -39.52 9.76
C ASP A 2 0.10 -38.14 9.47
N VAL A 3 -0.03 -37.32 10.51
CA VAL A 3 -0.57 -35.97 10.41
C VAL A 3 0.45 -35.10 9.67
N ARG A 4 0.00 -34.39 8.61
CA ARG A 4 0.86 -33.48 7.83
C ARG A 4 1.41 -32.38 8.75
N ILE A 5 2.70 -32.08 8.64
CA ILE A 5 3.39 -31.20 9.59
C ILE A 5 2.82 -29.78 9.60
N ASP A 6 2.44 -29.21 8.45
CA ASP A 6 1.82 -27.88 8.40
C ASP A 6 0.41 -27.84 9.01
N ASP A 7 -0.38 -28.91 8.87
CA ASP A 7 -1.69 -28.99 9.53
C ASP A 7 -1.51 -29.08 11.06
N ALA A 8 -0.54 -29.88 11.51
CA ALA A 8 -0.16 -29.97 12.93
C ALA A 8 0.30 -28.62 13.48
N VAL A 9 1.16 -27.90 12.76
CA VAL A 9 1.68 -26.59 13.17
C VAL A 9 0.57 -25.52 13.18
N ARG A 10 -0.29 -25.48 12.16
CA ARG A 10 -1.47 -24.59 12.15
C ARG A 10 -2.37 -24.84 13.34
N HIS A 11 -2.67 -26.11 13.62
CA HIS A 11 -3.48 -26.48 14.77
C HIS A 11 -2.81 -26.09 16.10
N ALA A 12 -1.51 -26.34 16.23
CA ALA A 12 -0.74 -25.96 17.42
C ALA A 12 -0.76 -24.44 17.68
N TYR A 13 -0.54 -23.62 16.64
CA TYR A 13 -0.60 -22.16 16.77
C TYR A 13 -2.01 -21.67 17.14
N ARG A 14 -3.06 -22.17 16.47
CA ARG A 14 -4.44 -21.79 16.78
C ARG A 14 -4.86 -22.20 18.19
N SER A 15 -4.47 -23.39 18.63
CA SER A 15 -4.73 -23.90 19.98
C SER A 15 -3.97 -23.10 21.05
N ALA A 16 -2.69 -22.79 20.81
CA ALA A 16 -1.88 -21.97 21.72
C ALA A 16 -2.47 -20.56 21.87
N PHE A 17 -2.91 -19.93 20.77
CA PHE A 17 -3.57 -18.64 20.80
C PHE A 17 -4.90 -18.69 21.56
N THR A 18 -5.76 -19.67 21.25
CA THR A 18 -7.06 -19.83 21.93
C THR A 18 -6.88 -20.04 23.43
N GLN A 19 -5.87 -20.83 23.83
CA GLN A 19 -5.52 -21.02 25.23
C GLN A 19 -5.01 -19.72 25.88
N ALA A 20 -4.18 -18.93 25.18
CA ALA A 20 -3.72 -17.64 25.67
C ALA A 20 -4.87 -16.64 25.87
N VAL A 21 -5.86 -16.63 24.97
CA VAL A 21 -7.08 -15.82 25.12
C VAL A 21 -7.89 -16.29 26.32
N ALA A 22 -8.10 -17.59 26.50
CA ALA A 22 -8.83 -18.15 27.64
C ALA A 22 -8.15 -17.83 28.99
N GLN A 23 -6.83 -17.71 29.00
CA GLN A 23 -6.03 -17.35 30.18
C GLN A 23 -5.86 -15.83 30.37
N GLY A 24 -6.42 -15.01 29.48
CA GLY A 24 -6.28 -13.55 29.51
C GLY A 24 -4.86 -13.02 29.19
N ARG A 25 -4.00 -13.86 28.60
CA ARG A 25 -2.63 -13.50 28.18
C ARG A 25 -2.56 -12.88 26.78
N ALA A 26 -3.59 -13.08 25.96
CA ALA A 26 -3.71 -12.51 24.63
C ALA A 26 -5.16 -12.04 24.39
N LYS A 27 -5.36 -11.17 23.40
CA LYS A 27 -6.67 -10.70 22.97
C LYS A 27 -6.92 -11.01 21.50
N PRO A 28 -8.15 -11.34 21.11
CA PRO A 28 -8.51 -11.45 19.71
C PRO A 28 -8.53 -10.09 19.02
N LEU A 29 -8.13 -10.08 17.76
CA LEU A 29 -8.32 -8.97 16.84
C LEU A 29 -9.82 -8.79 16.57
N VAL A 30 -10.46 -7.90 17.32
CA VAL A 30 -11.91 -7.65 17.26
C VAL A 30 -12.21 -6.27 16.68
N MET A 31 -13.12 -6.24 15.72
CA MET A 31 -13.69 -5.02 15.14
C MET A 31 -15.03 -4.70 15.80
N PRO A 32 -15.32 -3.42 16.13
CA PRO A 32 -14.58 -2.22 15.72
C PRO A 32 -13.50 -1.76 16.72
N TYR A 33 -13.31 -2.41 17.87
CA TYR A 33 -12.38 -1.97 18.92
C TYR A 33 -10.96 -1.70 18.41
N SER A 34 -10.45 -2.59 17.55
CA SER A 34 -9.11 -2.47 16.97
C SER A 34 -8.94 -1.24 16.06
N LEU A 35 -10.05 -0.66 15.56
CA LEU A 35 -10.06 0.56 14.77
C LEU A 35 -10.07 1.83 15.62
N LEU A 36 -10.23 1.72 16.95
CA LEU A 36 -10.38 2.88 17.82
C LEU A 36 -9.16 3.81 17.73
N GLY A 37 -7.95 3.22 17.80
CA GLY A 37 -6.71 3.97 17.77
C GLY A 37 -6.44 4.67 16.44
N VAL A 38 -6.84 4.11 15.30
CA VAL A 38 -6.33 4.55 13.99
C VAL A 38 -7.42 5.06 13.08
N PRO A 39 -8.51 4.31 12.83
CA PRO A 39 -9.72 4.95 12.38
C PRO A 39 -10.14 6.19 13.15
N VAL A 40 -10.61 5.85 14.35
CA VAL A 40 -11.74 6.57 14.93
C VAL A 40 -11.28 7.83 15.62
N VAL A 41 -10.31 7.70 16.54
CA VAL A 41 -9.83 8.86 17.31
C VAL A 41 -9.18 9.91 16.40
N LEU A 42 -8.37 9.47 15.44
CA LEU A 42 -7.72 10.35 14.46
C LEU A 42 -8.74 11.11 13.61
N VAL A 43 -9.70 10.40 13.00
CA VAL A 43 -10.71 11.00 12.12
C VAL A 43 -11.63 11.93 12.89
N LEU A 44 -12.11 11.51 14.07
CA LEU A 44 -12.96 12.36 14.90
C LEU A 44 -12.25 13.64 15.32
N TRP A 45 -10.98 13.56 15.74
CA TRP A 45 -10.22 14.74 16.10
C TRP A 45 -9.98 15.66 14.90
N LEU A 46 -9.63 15.11 13.73
CA LEU A 46 -9.46 15.87 12.50
C LEU A 46 -10.76 16.47 11.96
N ALA A 47 -11.92 15.93 12.33
CA ALA A 47 -13.22 16.47 11.94
C ALA A 47 -13.62 17.72 12.76
N ILE A 48 -12.91 18.02 13.85
CA ILE A 48 -13.15 19.22 14.67
C ILE A 48 -12.32 20.38 14.11
N PRO A 49 -12.90 21.55 13.80
CA PRO A 49 -12.15 22.70 13.31
C PRO A 49 -11.13 23.25 14.32
N HIS A 50 -9.85 23.28 13.94
CA HIS A 50 -8.75 23.76 14.77
C HIS A 50 -8.13 25.07 14.27
N THR A 51 -8.40 25.45 13.02
CA THR A 51 -7.80 26.60 12.33
C THR A 51 -7.95 27.92 13.10
N ARG A 52 -9.09 28.13 13.76
CA ARG A 52 -9.39 29.32 14.59
C ARG A 52 -9.29 29.06 16.10
N ARG A 53 -8.82 27.88 16.51
CA ARG A 53 -8.81 27.44 17.93
C ARG A 53 -7.44 26.89 18.34
N PRO A 54 -6.43 27.75 18.58
CA PRO A 54 -5.08 27.32 18.90
C PRO A 54 -4.97 26.43 20.14
N TRP A 55 -5.78 26.71 21.18
CA TRP A 55 -5.81 25.90 22.40
C TRP A 55 -6.29 24.47 22.12
N LEU A 56 -7.32 24.33 21.28
CA LEU A 56 -7.87 23.02 20.90
C LEU A 56 -6.88 22.26 20.01
N TYR A 57 -6.17 22.96 19.13
CA TYR A 57 -5.12 22.37 18.31
C TYR A 57 -4.02 21.70 19.16
N GLN A 58 -3.69 22.24 20.35
CA GLN A 58 -2.70 21.61 21.23
C GLN A 58 -3.15 20.27 21.82
N THR A 59 -4.46 19.97 21.85
CA THR A 59 -4.96 18.65 22.29
C THR A 59 -4.49 17.51 21.39
N ARG A 60 -3.94 17.80 20.21
CA ARG A 60 -3.26 16.82 19.34
C ARG A 60 -2.21 15.99 20.08
N TRP A 61 -1.52 16.56 21.06
CA TRP A 61 -0.50 15.84 21.83
C TRP A 61 -1.12 14.76 22.73
N LEU A 62 -2.29 15.04 23.31
CA LEU A 62 -3.07 14.05 24.05
C LEU A 62 -3.56 12.94 23.12
N VAL A 63 -4.02 13.31 21.92
CA VAL A 63 -4.43 12.34 20.89
C VAL A 63 -3.26 11.46 20.46
N VAL A 64 -2.12 12.05 20.13
CA VAL A 64 -0.90 11.29 19.76
C VAL A 64 -0.50 10.36 20.90
N ALA A 65 -0.45 10.85 22.15
CA ALA A 65 -0.09 10.01 23.30
C ALA A 65 -1.05 8.83 23.47
N PHE A 66 -2.36 9.08 23.39
CA PHE A 66 -3.37 8.03 23.44
C PHE A 66 -3.19 7.00 22.31
N VAL A 67 -3.07 7.46 21.06
CA VAL A 67 -2.94 6.59 19.89
C VAL A 67 -1.66 5.76 19.96
N VAL A 68 -0.55 6.34 20.40
CA VAL A 68 0.72 5.63 20.59
C VAL A 68 0.58 4.53 21.63
N VAL A 69 0.06 4.86 22.82
CA VAL A 69 -0.11 3.87 23.90
C VAL A 69 -1.10 2.79 23.51
N PHE A 70 -2.22 3.17 22.91
CA PHE A 70 -3.26 2.23 22.48
C PHE A 70 -2.74 1.27 21.42
N ASN A 71 -2.13 1.79 20.35
CA ASN A 71 -1.61 0.93 19.28
C ASN A 71 -0.41 0.10 19.71
N TRP A 72 0.43 0.60 20.62
CA TRP A 72 1.47 -0.22 21.22
C TRP A 72 0.89 -1.44 21.96
N ARG A 73 -0.21 -1.25 22.70
CA ARG A 73 -0.93 -2.38 23.32
C ARG A 73 -1.56 -3.28 22.28
N VAL A 74 -2.18 -2.73 21.22
CA VAL A 74 -2.73 -3.54 20.12
C VAL A 74 -1.66 -4.43 19.51
N ALA A 75 -0.50 -3.87 19.13
CA ALA A 75 0.56 -4.64 18.51
C ALA A 75 1.16 -5.72 19.43
N ARG A 76 1.10 -5.54 20.76
CA ARG A 76 1.62 -6.49 21.75
C ARG A 76 0.63 -7.55 22.23
N GLU A 77 -0.64 -7.19 22.34
CA GLU A 77 -1.65 -8.01 23.00
C GLU A 77 -2.63 -8.65 22.02
N LEU A 78 -2.87 -8.02 20.86
CA LEU A 78 -3.86 -8.50 19.90
C LEU A 78 -3.21 -9.42 18.86
N SER A 79 -3.86 -10.55 18.61
CA SER A 79 -3.50 -11.51 17.58
C SER A 79 -4.76 -12.21 17.02
N SER A 80 -4.59 -13.19 16.15
CA SER A 80 -5.67 -13.86 15.45
C SER A 80 -5.34 -15.33 15.20
N THR A 81 -6.36 -16.19 15.12
CA THR A 81 -6.23 -17.56 14.61
C THR A 81 -5.88 -17.63 13.12
N ASN A 82 -6.08 -16.53 12.39
CA ASN A 82 -5.62 -16.32 11.04
C ASN A 82 -4.23 -15.66 11.06
N MET A 83 -3.20 -16.39 10.63
CA MET A 83 -1.81 -15.91 10.72
C MET A 83 -1.58 -14.61 9.90
N ALA A 84 -2.30 -14.40 8.80
CA ALA A 84 -2.23 -13.15 8.05
C ALA A 84 -2.86 -11.99 8.83
N CYS A 85 -4.04 -12.20 9.43
CA CYS A 85 -4.67 -11.18 10.28
C CYS A 85 -3.84 -10.91 11.54
N SER A 86 -3.17 -11.93 12.08
CA SER A 86 -2.27 -11.78 13.23
C SER A 86 -1.12 -10.83 12.91
N TYR A 87 -0.47 -11.00 11.75
CA TYR A 87 0.60 -10.11 11.30
C TYR A 87 0.06 -8.72 10.91
N ALA A 88 -1.11 -8.67 10.26
CA ALA A 88 -1.75 -7.43 9.85
C ALA A 88 -2.18 -6.55 11.04
N ALA A 89 -2.50 -7.14 12.20
CA ALA A 89 -2.83 -6.39 13.42
C ALA A 89 -1.70 -5.44 13.84
N GLY A 90 -0.47 -5.96 13.89
CA GLY A 90 0.72 -5.19 14.22
C GLY A 90 1.11 -4.18 13.15
N LEU A 91 0.98 -4.55 11.87
CA LEU A 91 1.13 -3.59 10.77
C LEU A 91 0.13 -2.43 10.90
N HIS A 92 -1.14 -2.73 11.16
CA HIS A 92 -2.19 -1.73 11.32
C HIS A 92 -1.90 -0.78 12.50
N ALA A 93 -1.50 -1.34 13.63
CA ALA A 93 -1.15 -0.58 14.83
C ALA A 93 0.04 0.36 14.59
N ALA A 94 1.15 -0.15 14.05
CA ALA A 94 2.32 0.68 13.76
C ALA A 94 2.04 1.71 12.68
N TRP A 95 1.34 1.34 11.60
CA TRP A 95 0.93 2.30 10.57
C TRP A 95 0.09 3.42 11.17
N GLY A 96 -0.81 3.10 12.10
CA GLY A 96 -1.63 4.09 12.77
C GLY A 96 -0.89 5.09 13.64
N ILE A 97 0.17 4.63 14.32
CA ILE A 97 1.11 5.52 15.02
C ILE A 97 1.75 6.47 14.02
N ILE A 98 2.33 5.93 12.95
CA ILE A 98 3.06 6.73 11.94
C ILE A 98 2.10 7.71 11.26
N LEU A 99 0.91 7.28 10.85
CA LEU A 99 -0.11 8.13 10.23
C LEU A 99 -0.54 9.26 11.15
N THR A 100 -0.78 8.96 12.43
CA THR A 100 -1.21 9.97 13.40
C THR A 100 -0.11 11.00 13.63
N MET A 101 1.15 10.57 13.76
CA MET A 101 2.28 11.51 13.84
C MET A 101 2.40 12.35 12.57
N ASP A 102 2.25 11.74 11.39
CA ASP A 102 2.32 12.44 10.10
C ASP A 102 1.27 13.53 9.96
N LEU A 103 0.01 13.23 10.26
CA LEU A 103 -1.06 14.20 10.12
C LEU A 103 -1.05 15.27 11.23
N LEU A 104 -0.82 14.89 12.49
CA LEU A 104 -1.00 15.80 13.64
C LEU A 104 0.25 16.62 13.96
N ILE A 105 1.44 16.05 13.74
CA ILE A 105 2.72 16.69 14.05
C ILE A 105 3.32 17.32 12.79
N TRP A 106 3.44 16.55 11.70
CA TRP A 106 4.27 16.94 10.57
C TRP A 106 3.54 17.76 9.49
N LYS A 107 2.28 17.45 9.14
CA LYS A 107 1.59 18.06 7.96
C LYS A 107 0.54 19.12 8.26
N ARG A 108 -0.17 19.06 9.39
CA ARG A 108 -1.25 20.01 9.74
C ARG A 108 -2.33 20.14 8.64
N PRO A 109 -3.04 19.06 8.28
CA PRO A 109 -3.80 18.98 7.04
C PRO A 109 -4.97 19.98 6.93
N GLN A 110 -5.62 20.40 8.01
CA GLN A 110 -6.72 21.38 7.93
C GLN A 110 -6.30 22.73 7.33
N PHE A 111 -5.01 23.07 7.39
CA PHE A 111 -4.48 24.35 6.92
C PHE A 111 -4.06 24.33 5.44
N VAL A 112 -3.68 23.16 4.92
CA VAL A 112 -2.96 23.07 3.64
C VAL A 112 -3.45 21.95 2.73
N ALA A 113 -4.13 20.94 3.24
CA ALA A 113 -4.54 19.80 2.45
C ALA A 113 -5.81 20.12 1.65
N ALA A 114 -5.81 19.71 0.39
CA ALA A 114 -6.95 19.82 -0.49
C ALA A 114 -7.11 18.51 -1.28
N ARG A 115 -8.35 18.08 -1.47
CA ARG A 115 -8.70 16.87 -2.22
C ARG A 115 -9.47 17.22 -3.49
N ALA A 116 -9.28 16.46 -4.55
CA ALA A 116 -10.02 16.60 -5.79
C ALA A 116 -11.42 16.04 -5.63
N VAL A 117 -12.43 16.85 -5.93
CA VAL A 117 -13.85 16.46 -5.93
C VAL A 117 -14.48 16.79 -7.28
N ARG A 118 -15.32 15.88 -7.79
CA ARG A 118 -16.09 16.09 -9.01
C ARG A 118 -17.32 16.93 -8.69
N VAL A 119 -17.54 17.97 -9.48
CA VAL A 119 -18.68 18.90 -9.40
C VAL A 119 -19.31 19.03 -10.77
N LEU A 120 -20.62 19.30 -10.83
CA LEU A 120 -21.31 19.58 -12.08
C LEU A 120 -20.89 20.95 -12.61
N SER A 121 -20.41 21.02 -13.85
CA SER A 121 -19.93 22.26 -14.47
C SER A 121 -21.08 23.23 -14.67
N ARG A 122 -20.94 24.44 -14.11
CA ARG A 122 -21.93 25.52 -14.19
C ARG A 122 -22.06 26.13 -15.60
N ARG A 123 -21.09 25.88 -16.49
CA ARG A 123 -21.03 26.47 -17.84
C ARG A 123 -22.17 26.05 -18.77
N ALA A 124 -22.87 24.95 -18.48
CA ALA A 124 -23.98 24.49 -19.33
C ALA A 124 -25.30 25.28 -19.17
N ASN A 125 -25.43 26.14 -18.15
CA ASN A 125 -26.65 26.93 -17.91
C ASN A 125 -26.54 28.41 -18.32
N GLY A 126 -25.40 28.83 -18.87
CA GLY A 126 -25.17 30.22 -19.30
C GLY A 126 -25.74 30.58 -20.67
N ASP A 127 -26.00 29.60 -21.53
CA ASP A 127 -26.41 29.83 -22.92
C ASP A 127 -27.94 29.82 -23.11
N ALA A 128 -28.73 29.72 -22.02
CA ALA A 128 -30.19 29.74 -22.06
C ALA A 128 -30.82 31.06 -21.60
N ALA A 129 -30.02 32.08 -21.24
CA ALA A 129 -30.50 33.37 -20.72
C ALA A 129 -30.10 34.60 -21.55
N ALA A 130 -29.78 34.40 -22.84
CA ALA A 130 -29.54 35.49 -23.78
C ALA A 130 -30.36 35.28 -25.07
N ALA A 131 -31.68 35.31 -24.96
CA ALA A 131 -32.57 35.31 -26.10
C ALA A 131 -33.80 36.20 -25.83
N ILE A 132 -33.58 37.50 -25.62
CA ILE A 132 -34.59 38.54 -25.88
C ILE A 132 -33.88 39.76 -26.46
N ASN A 133 -33.82 39.83 -27.80
CA ASN A 133 -34.23 41.00 -28.57
C ASN A 133 -34.20 40.64 -30.07
N PRO A 134 -35.29 40.88 -30.82
CA PRO A 134 -35.28 40.81 -32.27
C PRO A 134 -34.83 42.18 -32.82
N ASP A 135 -33.88 42.19 -33.75
CA ASP A 135 -34.16 42.78 -35.07
C ASP A 135 -32.98 42.70 -36.05
N ALA A 136 -33.40 42.50 -37.30
CA ALA A 136 -32.80 42.97 -38.55
C ALA A 136 -31.41 42.47 -39.00
N SER A 137 -31.50 41.52 -39.94
CA SER A 137 -31.09 41.69 -41.34
C SER A 137 -29.76 41.09 -41.84
N SER A 138 -29.96 40.31 -42.91
CA SER A 138 -29.14 40.17 -44.11
C SER A 138 -28.05 39.09 -44.18
N GLN A 139 -28.33 38.14 -45.09
CA GLN A 139 -27.44 37.53 -46.10
C GLN A 139 -26.31 36.61 -45.62
N ASP A 140 -25.89 35.56 -46.31
CA ASP A 140 -26.36 34.73 -47.42
C ASP A 140 -25.26 33.64 -47.55
N GLY A 141 -25.56 32.50 -48.17
CA GLY A 141 -24.53 31.80 -48.96
C GLY A 141 -23.66 30.69 -48.31
N LEU A 142 -24.14 29.46 -48.46
CA LEU A 142 -23.44 28.39 -49.23
C LEU A 142 -22.05 27.88 -48.77
N ARG A 143 -21.99 26.65 -48.23
CA ARG A 143 -21.57 25.43 -48.97
C ARG A 143 -21.24 24.24 -48.06
N ARG A 144 -22.04 23.20 -48.23
CA ARG A 144 -21.80 21.80 -47.85
C ARG A 144 -20.77 21.19 -48.81
N ARG A 145 -19.68 20.60 -48.30
CA ARG A 145 -18.93 19.53 -48.99
C ARG A 145 -18.54 18.44 -48.00
N LYS A 146 -19.00 17.23 -48.33
CA LYS A 146 -18.78 15.95 -47.64
C LYS A 146 -17.87 15.12 -48.55
N ALA A 147 -16.70 14.74 -48.06
CA ALA A 147 -15.81 13.69 -48.56
C ALA A 147 -14.59 13.66 -47.61
N ALA A 148 -13.94 12.58 -47.26
CA ALA A 148 -14.19 11.15 -47.27
C ALA A 148 -13.15 10.59 -46.27
N GLU A 149 -13.50 9.50 -45.59
CA GLU A 149 -12.70 8.87 -44.55
C GLU A 149 -11.36 8.32 -45.06
N SER A 150 -10.30 8.48 -44.27
CA SER A 150 -9.25 7.47 -44.18
C SER A 150 -8.64 7.42 -42.77
N ALA A 151 -8.59 6.19 -42.28
CA ALA A 151 -8.04 5.64 -41.03
C ALA A 151 -7.01 6.46 -40.23
N SER A 152 -7.34 6.74 -38.97
CA SER A 152 -6.56 6.19 -37.84
C SER A 152 -7.47 6.07 -36.60
N SER A 153 -7.68 4.85 -36.16
CA SER A 153 -8.37 4.53 -34.91
C SER A 153 -7.43 4.81 -33.74
N GLN A 154 -7.39 6.07 -33.31
CA GLN A 154 -6.94 6.41 -31.96
C GLN A 154 -8.18 6.58 -31.08
N ASP A 155 -8.25 5.71 -30.07
CA ASP A 155 -9.19 5.72 -28.96
C ASP A 155 -9.43 7.15 -28.46
N LYS A 156 -10.56 7.73 -28.87
CA LYS A 156 -11.09 8.93 -28.22
C LYS A 156 -11.42 8.53 -26.78
N PRO A 157 -10.89 9.22 -25.77
CA PRO A 157 -11.31 8.99 -24.40
C PRO A 157 -12.82 9.16 -24.35
N GLN A 158 -13.47 8.06 -23.94
CA GLN A 158 -14.90 7.97 -23.73
C GLN A 158 -15.36 9.24 -23.01
N ALA A 159 -16.25 9.98 -23.67
CA ALA A 159 -16.68 11.31 -23.27
C ALA A 159 -16.88 11.37 -21.75
N ALA A 160 -15.94 12.01 -21.06
CA ALA A 160 -16.21 12.57 -19.75
C ALA A 160 -17.53 13.32 -19.92
N SER A 161 -18.53 13.04 -19.08
CA SER A 161 -19.77 13.80 -19.06
C SER A 161 -19.39 15.28 -19.20
N LYS A 162 -19.72 15.90 -20.33
CA LYS A 162 -19.29 17.27 -20.69
C LYS A 162 -19.68 18.31 -19.63
N ASN A 163 -20.48 17.90 -18.65
CA ASN A 163 -21.04 18.68 -17.56
C ASN A 163 -20.41 18.36 -16.19
N SER A 164 -19.24 17.72 -16.08
CA SER A 164 -18.57 17.53 -14.79
C SER A 164 -17.09 17.89 -14.82
N GLU A 165 -16.64 18.74 -13.91
CA GLU A 165 -15.25 19.12 -13.72
C GLU A 165 -14.76 18.72 -12.33
N PHE A 166 -13.45 18.58 -12.15
CA PHE A 166 -12.87 18.38 -10.82
C PHE A 166 -12.39 19.71 -10.27
N VAL A 167 -12.70 19.98 -9.01
CA VAL A 167 -12.19 21.14 -8.27
C VAL A 167 -11.50 20.69 -6.99
N TRP A 168 -10.59 21.51 -6.48
CA TRP A 168 -9.97 21.29 -5.18
C TRP A 168 -10.94 21.65 -4.06
N GLN A 169 -11.01 20.80 -3.03
CA GLN A 169 -11.76 21.04 -1.80
C GLN A 169 -10.79 21.03 -0.62
N THR A 170 -10.59 22.19 0.01
CA THR A 170 -9.87 22.31 1.28
C THR A 170 -10.71 21.76 2.43
N PHE A 171 -10.20 21.81 3.66
CA PHE A 171 -10.99 21.40 4.83
C PHE A 171 -12.34 22.17 4.89
N PRO A 172 -13.50 21.48 4.95
CA PRO A 172 -14.80 22.11 4.97
C PRO A 172 -15.11 22.63 6.38
N GLU A 173 -14.47 23.74 6.77
CA GLU A 173 -14.55 24.32 8.12
C GLU A 173 -16.00 24.58 8.55
N ASP A 174 -16.77 25.25 7.69
CA ASP A 174 -18.18 25.62 7.91
C ASP A 174 -19.16 24.51 7.47
N GLY A 175 -18.66 23.34 7.06
CA GLY A 175 -19.48 22.20 6.69
C GLY A 175 -20.14 21.49 7.87
N SER A 176 -21.04 20.58 7.57
CA SER A 176 -21.61 19.65 8.53
C SER A 176 -20.54 18.72 9.14
N LEU A 177 -20.84 18.15 10.32
CA LEU A 177 -19.93 17.18 10.95
C LEU A 177 -19.63 15.99 10.03
N TRP A 178 -20.61 15.51 9.27
CA TRP A 178 -20.45 14.38 8.36
C TRP A 178 -19.54 14.71 7.17
N GLU A 179 -19.61 15.93 6.63
CA GLU A 179 -18.67 16.36 5.59
C GLU A 179 -17.24 16.41 6.10
N ARG A 180 -17.03 16.89 7.34
CA ARG A 180 -15.71 16.91 7.98
C ARG A 180 -15.19 15.51 8.30
N ILE A 181 -16.04 14.61 8.80
CA ILE A 181 -15.70 13.18 9.00
C ILE A 181 -15.35 12.52 7.67
N GLY A 182 -16.14 12.72 6.62
CA GLY A 182 -15.87 12.19 5.28
C GLY A 182 -14.61 12.77 4.65
N TRP A 183 -14.25 14.02 4.97
CA TRP A 183 -12.97 14.62 4.58
C TRP A 183 -11.79 13.99 5.33
N ALA A 184 -11.88 13.86 6.65
CA ALA A 184 -10.82 13.30 7.47
C ALA A 184 -10.61 11.80 7.25
N TRP A 185 -11.69 11.03 7.06
CA TRP A 185 -11.62 9.60 6.74
C TRP A 185 -10.92 9.35 5.42
N ASP A 186 -11.30 10.11 4.38
CA ASP A 186 -10.67 10.01 3.07
C ASP A 186 -9.18 10.38 3.13
N LEU A 187 -8.81 11.39 3.91
CA LEU A 187 -7.41 11.74 4.14
C LEU A 187 -6.64 10.60 4.79
N ALA A 188 -7.20 10.01 5.86
CA ALA A 188 -6.57 8.92 6.61
C ALA A 188 -6.46 7.63 5.78
N SER A 189 -7.42 7.37 4.89
CA SER A 189 -7.44 6.18 4.02
C SER A 189 -6.70 6.36 2.69
N SER A 190 -6.25 7.57 2.35
CA SER A 190 -5.50 7.87 1.13
C SER A 190 -3.99 7.62 1.30
N PHE A 191 -3.58 6.35 1.38
CA PHE A 191 -2.18 5.95 1.65
C PHE A 191 -1.13 6.68 0.78
N ARG A 192 -1.36 6.76 -0.53
CA ARG A 192 -0.45 7.42 -1.49
C ARG A 192 -0.77 8.91 -1.72
N GLY A 193 -1.78 9.45 -1.04
CA GLY A 193 -2.33 10.77 -1.28
C GLY A 193 -2.92 10.94 -2.68
N SER A 194 -3.34 9.85 -3.32
CA SER A 194 -3.96 9.91 -4.65
C SER A 194 -5.25 10.71 -4.58
N GLY A 195 -5.43 11.70 -5.45
CA GLY A 195 -6.54 12.64 -5.34
C GLY A 195 -6.31 13.82 -4.39
N TRP A 196 -5.16 13.90 -3.72
CA TRP A 196 -4.82 15.00 -2.82
C TRP A 196 -3.68 15.86 -3.39
N ASN A 197 -3.64 17.12 -2.97
CA ASN A 197 -2.59 18.08 -3.34
C ASN A 197 -1.19 17.75 -2.77
N HIS A 198 -1.05 16.67 -2.02
CA HIS A 198 0.23 16.15 -1.56
C HIS A 198 0.58 14.78 -2.16
N SER A 199 -0.18 14.28 -3.14
CA SER A 199 0.05 12.99 -3.84
C SER A 199 1.53 12.75 -4.16
N ILE A 200 2.02 11.53 -3.92
CA ILE A 200 3.42 11.18 -4.20
C ILE A 200 3.78 11.38 -5.67
N SER A 201 5.00 11.83 -5.93
CA SER A 201 5.47 12.09 -7.30
C SER A 201 5.67 10.84 -8.14
N SER A 202 5.69 9.66 -7.53
CA SER A 202 5.87 8.40 -8.25
C SER A 202 4.60 7.94 -8.97
N ILE A 203 3.41 8.42 -8.60
CA ILE A 203 2.16 8.06 -9.29
C ILE A 203 1.70 9.17 -10.23
N PRO A 204 0.89 8.87 -11.27
CA PRO A 204 0.22 9.90 -12.04
C PRO A 204 -0.55 10.86 -11.13
N ARG A 205 -0.22 12.15 -11.23
CA ARG A 205 -0.87 13.22 -10.47
C ARG A 205 -1.01 14.47 -11.34
N PRO A 206 -2.04 15.30 -11.11
CA PRO A 206 -2.16 16.59 -11.78
C PRO A 206 -1.01 17.52 -11.37
N GLN A 207 -0.71 18.51 -12.20
CA GLN A 207 0.18 19.60 -11.80
C GLN A 207 -0.44 20.38 -10.64
N MET A 208 0.35 20.65 -9.60
CA MET A 208 -0.12 21.26 -8.36
C MET A 208 0.31 22.73 -8.32
N PRO A 209 -0.63 23.69 -8.15
CA PRO A 209 -0.24 25.07 -7.91
C PRO A 209 0.42 25.21 -6.51
N PRO A 210 1.25 26.24 -6.29
CA PRO A 210 1.96 26.44 -5.01
C PRO A 210 1.02 26.59 -3.81
N VAL A 211 -0.14 27.20 -4.04
CA VAL A 211 -1.23 27.36 -3.07
C VAL A 211 -2.50 26.89 -3.78
N VAL A 212 -3.29 26.08 -3.08
CA VAL A 212 -4.55 25.53 -3.60
C VAL A 212 -5.70 26.14 -2.81
N SER A 213 -6.63 26.78 -3.51
CA SER A 213 -7.86 27.31 -2.91
C SER A 213 -9.06 26.39 -3.18
N SER A 214 -10.05 26.42 -2.30
CA SER A 214 -11.28 25.66 -2.51
C SER A 214 -12.05 26.18 -3.73
N GLY A 215 -12.50 25.27 -4.59
CA GLY A 215 -13.22 25.58 -5.82
C GLY A 215 -12.33 25.79 -7.06
N GLU A 216 -11.01 25.84 -6.91
CA GLU A 216 -10.09 25.93 -8.05
C GLU A 216 -10.13 24.65 -8.90
N PRO A 217 -10.14 24.75 -10.25
CA PRO A 217 -10.19 23.58 -11.11
C PRO A 217 -8.91 22.74 -11.01
N VAL A 218 -9.07 21.42 -11.06
CA VAL A 218 -7.97 20.46 -11.13
C VAL A 218 -7.59 20.25 -12.59
N ASN A 219 -6.34 20.56 -12.95
CA ASN A 219 -5.82 20.33 -14.30
C ASN A 219 -5.52 18.83 -14.54
N ILE A 220 -6.55 18.08 -14.91
CA ILE A 220 -6.46 16.64 -15.22
C ILE A 220 -5.81 16.39 -16.59
N ASP A 221 -5.99 17.30 -17.54
CA ASP A 221 -5.52 17.11 -18.92
C ASP A 221 -3.97 17.05 -18.99
N SER A 222 -3.29 17.75 -18.08
CA SER A 222 -1.83 17.70 -17.94
C SER A 222 -1.29 16.40 -17.32
N MET A 223 -2.15 15.54 -16.76
CA MET A 223 -1.71 14.36 -16.01
C MET A 223 -1.31 13.22 -16.95
N PRO A 224 -0.09 12.67 -16.86
CA PRO A 224 0.34 11.57 -17.72
C PRO A 224 -0.48 10.30 -17.45
N VAL A 225 -0.57 9.41 -18.44
CA VAL A 225 -1.20 8.08 -18.26
C VAL A 225 -0.27 7.15 -17.47
N VAL A 226 1.04 7.26 -17.70
CA VAL A 226 2.09 6.53 -17.00
C VAL A 226 3.07 7.55 -16.42
N SER A 227 3.35 7.47 -15.12
CA SER A 227 4.35 8.31 -14.46
C SER A 227 5.78 7.94 -14.88
N ASP A 228 6.75 8.80 -14.59
CA ASP A 228 8.18 8.51 -14.77
C ASP A 228 8.66 7.25 -14.01
N SER A 229 7.98 6.87 -12.92
CA SER A 229 8.29 5.66 -12.15
C SER A 229 7.58 4.41 -12.68
N GLY A 230 6.81 4.51 -13.77
CA GLY A 230 6.09 3.39 -14.39
C GLY A 230 4.70 3.08 -13.84
N TYR A 231 4.16 3.87 -12.92
CA TYR A 231 2.80 3.73 -12.42
C TYR A 231 1.78 4.16 -13.46
N LYS A 232 0.76 3.34 -13.71
CA LYS A 232 -0.26 3.57 -14.73
C LYS A 232 -1.61 3.92 -14.11
N ARG A 233 -2.27 4.94 -14.65
CA ARG A 233 -3.71 5.21 -14.45
C ARG A 233 -4.51 4.70 -15.65
N HIS A 234 -5.80 4.47 -15.43
CA HIS A 234 -6.72 4.03 -16.48
C HIS A 234 -7.67 5.16 -16.90
N SER A 235 -8.00 5.23 -18.19
CA SER A 235 -8.90 6.24 -18.77
C SER A 235 -10.34 5.77 -18.90
N SER A 236 -10.58 4.46 -18.94
CA SER A 236 -11.92 3.86 -19.01
C SER A 236 -12.14 2.82 -17.92
N GLU A 237 -13.39 2.67 -17.51
CA GLU A 237 -13.79 1.74 -16.45
C GLU A 237 -13.60 0.28 -16.89
N ALA A 238 -13.85 0.00 -18.18
CA ALA A 238 -13.63 -1.30 -18.78
C ALA A 238 -12.14 -1.69 -18.76
N ALA A 239 -11.24 -0.76 -19.11
CA ALA A 239 -9.81 -1.01 -19.07
C ALA A 239 -9.31 -1.23 -17.63
N PHE A 240 -9.78 -0.40 -16.68
CA PHE A 240 -9.48 -0.55 -15.25
C PHE A 240 -9.94 -1.91 -14.70
N THR A 241 -11.21 -2.25 -14.93
CA THR A 241 -11.80 -3.49 -14.42
C THR A 241 -11.11 -4.71 -15.03
N ARG A 242 -10.89 -4.72 -16.35
CA ARG A 242 -10.17 -5.79 -17.02
C ARG A 242 -8.75 -5.95 -16.49
N ASP A 243 -8.00 -4.87 -16.35
CA ASP A 243 -6.63 -4.89 -15.81
C ASP A 243 -6.57 -5.48 -14.40
N ARG A 244 -7.48 -5.06 -13.52
CA ARG A 244 -7.54 -5.58 -12.14
C ARG A 244 -7.99 -7.03 -12.07
N LEU A 245 -9.00 -7.43 -12.85
CA LEU A 245 -9.47 -8.82 -12.88
C LEU A 245 -8.42 -9.78 -13.47
N VAL A 246 -7.77 -9.42 -14.57
CA VAL A 246 -6.69 -10.23 -15.15
C VAL A 246 -5.54 -10.37 -14.17
N LYS A 247 -5.12 -9.27 -13.53
CA LYS A 247 -4.08 -9.29 -12.51
C LYS A 247 -4.47 -10.17 -11.32
N LEU A 248 -5.69 -10.04 -10.82
CA LEU A 248 -6.20 -10.89 -9.74
C LEU A 248 -6.16 -12.37 -10.13
N ALA A 249 -6.63 -12.73 -11.33
CA ALA A 249 -6.60 -14.12 -11.81
C ALA A 249 -5.17 -14.67 -11.88
N LEU A 250 -4.21 -13.90 -12.43
CA LEU A 250 -2.82 -14.33 -12.50
C LEU A 250 -2.18 -14.48 -11.11
N LEU A 251 -2.36 -13.49 -10.23
CA LEU A 251 -1.79 -13.53 -8.88
C LEU A 251 -2.45 -14.61 -8.03
N TYR A 252 -3.73 -14.92 -8.26
CA TYR A 252 -4.43 -16.04 -7.64
C TYR A 252 -3.75 -17.36 -7.97
N LEU A 253 -3.44 -17.61 -9.26
CA LEU A 253 -2.74 -18.82 -9.67
C LEU A 253 -1.32 -18.92 -9.10
N VAL A 254 -0.61 -17.79 -9.02
CA VAL A 254 0.72 -17.73 -8.37
C VAL A 254 0.62 -18.06 -6.88
N LEU A 255 -0.36 -17.49 -6.17
CA LEU A 255 -0.57 -17.75 -4.74
C LEU A 255 -1.03 -19.20 -4.49
N ASP A 256 -1.87 -19.76 -5.36
CA ASP A 256 -2.26 -21.17 -5.31
C ASP A 256 -1.04 -22.08 -5.46
N PHE A 257 -0.20 -21.81 -6.47
CA PHE A 257 1.07 -22.52 -6.67
C PHE A 257 1.96 -22.46 -5.43
N LEU A 258 2.21 -21.25 -4.93
CA LEU A 258 3.08 -21.07 -3.77
C LEU A 258 2.52 -21.75 -2.52
N SER A 259 1.21 -21.71 -2.28
CA SER A 259 0.56 -22.36 -1.13
C SER A 259 0.75 -23.88 -1.09
N ILE A 260 1.05 -24.51 -2.22
CA ILE A 260 1.31 -25.95 -2.32
C ILE A 260 2.81 -26.22 -2.22
N PHE A 261 3.60 -25.56 -3.04
CA PHE A 261 5.03 -25.88 -3.15
C PHE A 261 5.84 -25.39 -1.96
N MET A 262 5.46 -24.28 -1.32
CA MET A 262 6.10 -23.84 -0.09
C MET A 262 5.83 -24.82 1.06
N MET A 263 4.67 -25.48 1.09
CA MET A 263 4.37 -26.50 2.12
C MET A 263 5.16 -27.80 1.94
N ARG A 264 5.96 -27.93 0.89
CA ARG A 264 6.87 -29.08 0.69
C ARG A 264 8.25 -28.84 1.29
N ASP A 265 8.58 -27.60 1.66
CA ASP A 265 9.83 -27.25 2.35
C ASP A 265 9.51 -26.90 3.82
N PRO A 266 9.98 -27.70 4.80
CA PRO A 266 9.74 -27.44 6.22
C PRO A 266 10.16 -26.05 6.70
N TYR A 267 11.09 -25.38 5.99
CA TYR A 267 11.48 -24.00 6.27
C TYR A 267 10.29 -23.03 6.27
N PHE A 268 9.35 -23.15 5.32
CA PHE A 268 8.19 -22.25 5.27
C PHE A 268 7.13 -22.58 6.32
N ILE A 269 7.23 -23.74 6.97
CA ILE A 269 6.27 -24.23 7.95
C ILE A 269 6.75 -23.91 9.37
N LEU A 270 8.01 -24.26 9.65
CA LEU A 270 8.63 -24.20 10.98
C LEU A 270 9.48 -22.94 11.18
N GLY A 271 9.91 -22.30 10.09
CA GLY A 271 10.89 -21.22 10.12
C GLY A 271 12.34 -21.69 10.19
N PRO A 272 13.29 -20.75 10.12
CA PRO A 272 14.73 -21.02 10.13
C PRO A 272 15.29 -21.50 11.48
N ASP A 273 14.59 -21.18 12.59
CA ASP A 273 15.11 -21.35 13.94
C ASP A 273 14.81 -22.72 14.55
N GLN A 274 13.97 -23.52 13.89
CA GLN A 274 13.62 -24.87 14.32
C GLN A 274 14.41 -25.90 13.51
N PRO A 275 15.05 -26.89 14.15
CA PRO A 275 15.77 -27.94 13.44
C PRO A 275 14.79 -28.77 12.61
N HIS A 276 15.14 -29.02 11.35
CA HIS A 276 14.35 -29.83 10.42
C HIS A 276 15.26 -30.50 9.39
N ASP A 277 14.89 -31.71 9.00
CA ASP A 277 15.55 -32.42 7.92
C ASP A 277 15.06 -31.91 6.56
N LEU A 278 15.97 -31.85 5.58
CA LEU A 278 15.61 -31.47 4.23
C LEU A 278 14.88 -32.64 3.54
N PRO A 279 13.77 -32.36 2.84
CA PRO A 279 13.14 -33.34 1.97
C PRO A 279 14.13 -33.88 0.93
N PRO A 280 14.01 -35.15 0.49
CA PRO A 280 14.95 -35.77 -0.46
C PRO A 280 15.17 -34.99 -1.77
N HIS A 281 14.18 -34.22 -2.21
CA HIS A 281 14.26 -33.40 -3.41
C HIS A 281 15.03 -32.09 -3.22
N LEU A 282 15.19 -31.61 -1.97
CA LEU A 282 15.95 -30.42 -1.62
C LEU A 282 17.34 -30.74 -1.06
N ASP A 283 17.52 -31.93 -0.48
CA ASP A 283 18.78 -32.37 0.13
C ASP A 283 19.96 -32.38 -0.86
N ARG A 284 19.68 -32.56 -2.15
CA ARG A 284 20.69 -32.53 -3.22
C ARG A 284 21.10 -31.12 -3.67
N LEU A 285 20.41 -30.08 -3.21
CA LEU A 285 20.69 -28.71 -3.63
C LEU A 285 21.82 -28.09 -2.80
N PRO A 286 22.77 -27.38 -3.42
CA PRO A 286 23.76 -26.64 -2.67
C PRO A 286 23.08 -25.50 -1.88
N ARG A 287 23.62 -25.18 -0.70
CA ARG A 287 23.02 -24.21 0.25
C ARG A 287 22.68 -22.86 -0.39
N TRP A 288 23.53 -22.38 -1.29
CA TRP A 288 23.32 -21.10 -1.97
C TRP A 288 22.07 -21.12 -2.86
N LEU A 289 21.83 -22.24 -3.55
CA LEU A 289 20.68 -22.41 -4.44
C LEU A 289 19.39 -22.65 -3.65
N LEU A 290 19.49 -23.36 -2.52
CA LEU A 290 18.38 -23.51 -1.58
C LEU A 290 17.91 -22.16 -1.04
N LEU A 291 18.86 -21.30 -0.63
CA LEU A 291 18.54 -19.93 -0.21
C LEU A 291 17.89 -19.15 -1.35
N LEU A 292 18.49 -19.17 -2.55
CA LEU A 292 17.96 -18.43 -3.70
C LEU A 292 16.52 -18.85 -4.06
N TYR A 293 16.24 -20.15 -4.02
CA TYR A 293 14.90 -20.70 -4.20
C TYR A 293 13.93 -20.15 -3.15
N ARG A 294 14.30 -20.20 -1.87
CA ARG A 294 13.46 -19.71 -0.77
C ARG A 294 13.17 -18.22 -0.92
N GLU A 295 14.18 -17.44 -1.26
CA GLU A 295 14.03 -16.00 -1.47
C GLU A 295 13.14 -15.67 -2.67
N PHE A 296 13.29 -16.38 -3.78
CA PHE A 296 12.44 -16.17 -4.94
C PHE A 296 10.97 -16.52 -4.65
N PHE A 297 10.72 -17.64 -3.98
CA PHE A 297 9.37 -18.07 -3.61
C PHE A 297 8.72 -17.09 -2.63
N SER A 298 9.45 -16.63 -1.62
CA SER A 298 8.95 -15.62 -0.70
C SER A 298 8.69 -14.27 -1.36
N LEU A 299 9.59 -13.80 -2.23
CA LEU A 299 9.39 -12.56 -2.98
C LEU A 299 8.14 -12.66 -3.87
N ALA A 300 7.97 -13.77 -4.60
CA ALA A 300 6.79 -14.02 -5.41
C ALA A 300 5.51 -14.04 -4.56
N GLY A 301 5.56 -14.64 -3.36
CA GLY A 301 4.45 -14.66 -2.42
C GLY A 301 4.08 -13.28 -1.90
N ILE A 302 5.07 -12.48 -1.49
CA ILE A 302 4.88 -11.10 -1.01
C ILE A 302 4.30 -10.22 -2.13
N VAL A 303 4.92 -10.23 -3.31
CA VAL A 303 4.44 -9.45 -4.48
C VAL A 303 3.05 -9.91 -4.89
N GLY A 304 2.80 -11.22 -4.88
CA GLY A 304 1.50 -11.82 -5.18
C GLY A 304 0.41 -11.36 -4.21
N ALA A 305 0.66 -11.47 -2.91
CA ALA A 305 -0.29 -11.10 -1.87
C ALA A 305 -0.58 -9.60 -1.88
N ILE A 306 0.45 -8.74 -1.91
CA ILE A 306 0.32 -7.28 -2.00
C ILE A 306 -0.44 -6.90 -3.28
N GLY A 307 -0.02 -7.46 -4.42
CA GLY A 307 -0.63 -7.17 -5.72
C GLY A 307 -2.10 -7.56 -5.78
N ALA A 308 -2.47 -8.73 -5.27
CA ALA A 308 -3.84 -9.21 -5.22
C ALA A 308 -4.69 -8.37 -4.26
N MET A 309 -4.20 -8.14 -3.03
CA MET A 309 -4.90 -7.36 -2.02
C MET A 309 -5.22 -5.94 -2.50
N PHE A 310 -4.23 -5.21 -3.03
CA PHE A 310 -4.47 -3.85 -3.53
C PHE A 310 -5.33 -3.84 -4.80
N SER A 311 -5.22 -4.84 -5.67
CA SER A 311 -6.08 -4.92 -6.86
C SER A 311 -7.54 -5.16 -6.50
N LEU A 312 -7.80 -6.02 -5.50
CA LEU A 312 -9.14 -6.26 -4.97
C LEU A 312 -9.67 -5.01 -4.25
N ALA A 313 -8.84 -4.38 -3.41
CA ALA A 313 -9.20 -3.15 -2.72
C ALA A 313 -9.56 -2.02 -3.69
N ASP A 314 -8.77 -1.83 -4.77
CA ASP A 314 -9.05 -0.85 -5.81
C ASP A 314 -10.42 -1.08 -6.47
N LEU A 315 -10.74 -2.34 -6.83
CA LEU A 315 -12.03 -2.69 -7.42
C LEU A 315 -13.18 -2.38 -6.46
N VAL A 316 -13.10 -2.88 -5.23
CA VAL A 316 -14.14 -2.67 -4.22
C VAL A 316 -14.33 -1.18 -3.96
N GLN A 317 -13.25 -0.44 -3.67
CA GLN A 317 -13.31 0.98 -3.35
C GLN A 317 -13.84 1.81 -4.52
N TYR A 318 -13.40 1.55 -5.75
CA TYR A 318 -13.88 2.29 -6.92
C TYR A 318 -15.39 2.14 -7.11
N TRP A 319 -15.89 0.90 -7.09
CA TRP A 319 -17.32 0.64 -7.29
C TRP A 319 -18.18 1.11 -6.10
N SER A 320 -17.70 0.93 -4.87
CA SER A 320 -18.36 1.46 -3.67
C SER A 320 -18.45 2.98 -3.69
N PHE A 321 -17.36 3.70 -4.01
CA PHE A 321 -17.40 5.16 -4.11
C PHE A 321 -18.21 5.65 -5.30
N LYS A 322 -18.22 4.94 -6.42
CA LYS A 322 -19.11 5.28 -7.53
C LYS A 322 -20.59 5.21 -7.13
N ALA A 323 -20.97 4.25 -6.29
CA ALA A 323 -22.35 4.12 -5.80
C ALA A 323 -22.68 5.12 -4.68
N LEU A 324 -21.79 5.26 -3.68
CA LEU A 324 -22.08 5.97 -2.43
C LEU A 324 -21.60 7.43 -2.42
N CYS A 325 -20.54 7.75 -3.14
CA CYS A 325 -19.90 9.07 -3.16
C CYS A 325 -19.39 9.43 -4.57
N PRO A 326 -20.28 9.65 -5.57
CA PRO A 326 -19.87 9.83 -6.97
C PRO A 326 -18.87 10.97 -7.18
N SER A 327 -18.90 12.00 -6.32
CA SER A 327 -17.94 13.12 -6.30
C SER A 327 -16.48 12.67 -6.13
N ARG A 328 -16.25 11.46 -5.61
CA ARG A 328 -14.95 10.83 -5.37
C ARG A 328 -14.67 9.62 -6.25
N SER A 329 -15.54 9.31 -7.18
CA SER A 329 -15.28 8.29 -8.19
C SER A 329 -14.40 8.83 -9.33
N ALA A 330 -13.10 8.59 -9.22
CA ALA A 330 -12.14 8.93 -10.27
C ALA A 330 -11.16 7.77 -10.47
N LEU A 331 -11.06 7.29 -11.72
CA LEU A 331 -10.18 6.15 -12.06
C LEU A 331 -8.70 6.44 -11.77
N TRP A 332 -8.28 7.70 -11.88
CA TRP A 332 -6.91 8.10 -11.61
C TRP A 332 -6.51 8.03 -10.14
N PHE A 333 -7.47 7.87 -9.22
CA PHE A 333 -7.15 7.57 -7.83
C PHE A 333 -6.49 6.19 -7.68
N TYR A 334 -6.78 5.25 -8.58
CA TYR A 334 -6.42 3.83 -8.50
C TYR A 334 -5.31 3.45 -9.48
N SER A 335 -4.14 4.09 -9.32
CA SER A 335 -2.92 3.74 -10.07
C SER A 335 -2.44 2.31 -9.78
N THR A 336 -1.64 1.71 -10.66
CA THR A 336 -1.08 0.37 -10.45
C THR A 336 -0.31 0.22 -9.13
N THR A 337 -0.25 -0.99 -8.57
CA THR A 337 0.40 -1.21 -7.27
C THR A 337 1.92 -1.02 -7.31
N PHE A 338 2.59 -1.50 -8.36
CA PHE A 338 4.04 -1.43 -8.53
C PHE A 338 4.40 -0.53 -9.72
N GLY A 339 5.63 0.00 -9.69
CA GLY A 339 6.24 0.78 -10.77
C GLY A 339 6.94 -0.11 -11.81
N SER A 340 7.68 0.50 -12.74
CA SER A 340 8.45 -0.23 -13.76
C SER A 340 9.74 -0.80 -13.19
N PHE A 341 10.09 -2.02 -13.62
CA PHE A 341 11.40 -2.62 -13.35
C PHE A 341 12.54 -1.85 -14.02
N ASP A 342 12.26 -1.02 -15.04
CA ASP A 342 13.26 -0.12 -15.65
C ASP A 342 13.92 0.79 -14.62
N GLN A 343 13.22 1.12 -13.53
CA GLN A 343 13.80 1.91 -12.44
C GLN A 343 14.96 1.17 -11.76
N VAL A 344 14.90 -0.17 -11.68
CA VAL A 344 16.00 -1.00 -11.16
C VAL A 344 17.14 -1.04 -12.18
N LEU A 345 16.83 -1.13 -13.48
CA LEU A 345 17.86 -1.04 -14.52
C LEU A 345 18.60 0.30 -14.42
N ASP A 346 17.89 1.41 -14.29
CA ASP A 346 18.47 2.75 -14.38
C ASP A 346 19.09 3.25 -13.07
N ARG A 347 18.55 2.82 -11.93
CA ARG A 347 18.93 3.36 -10.59
C ARG A 347 19.31 2.27 -9.57
N GLY A 348 19.33 1.00 -9.96
CA GLY A 348 19.62 -0.15 -9.09
C GLY A 348 18.78 -0.18 -7.82
N LEU A 349 19.42 -0.37 -6.67
CA LEU A 349 18.75 -0.58 -5.39
C LEU A 349 17.92 0.64 -4.94
N ALA A 350 18.39 1.86 -5.27
CA ALA A 350 17.61 3.07 -5.04
C ALA A 350 16.34 3.11 -5.92
N GLY A 351 16.44 2.60 -7.14
CA GLY A 351 15.29 2.43 -8.04
C GLY A 351 14.31 1.37 -7.56
N TRP A 352 14.80 0.26 -7.02
CA TRP A 352 13.98 -0.79 -6.42
C TRP A 352 13.06 -0.21 -5.34
N TRP A 353 13.62 0.40 -4.30
CA TRP A 353 12.84 0.91 -3.16
C TRP A 353 12.17 2.25 -3.45
N GLY A 354 12.80 3.12 -4.23
CA GLY A 354 12.36 4.48 -4.46
C GLY A 354 11.28 4.65 -5.54
N ALA A 355 11.11 3.66 -6.43
CA ALA A 355 10.21 3.79 -7.57
C ALA A 355 9.55 2.48 -8.03
N CYS A 356 10.23 1.33 -7.98
CA CYS A 356 9.65 0.05 -8.45
C CYS A 356 8.70 -0.57 -7.40
N TRP A 357 9.12 -0.60 -6.13
CA TRP A 357 8.36 -1.16 -5.02
C TRP A 357 7.09 -0.35 -4.75
N HIS A 358 6.07 -0.91 -4.08
CA HIS A 358 4.69 -0.43 -4.11
C HIS A 358 4.41 1.01 -3.63
N GLN A 359 5.34 1.75 -3.01
CA GLN A 359 5.20 3.15 -2.56
C GLN A 359 3.98 3.48 -1.65
N THR A 360 3.21 2.49 -1.17
CA THR A 360 1.97 2.70 -0.41
C THR A 360 2.18 3.54 0.85
N PHE A 361 3.25 3.29 1.60
CA PHE A 361 3.55 3.99 2.86
C PHE A 361 4.54 5.13 2.71
N ARG A 362 4.90 5.50 1.47
CA ARG A 362 6.00 6.44 1.19
C ARG A 362 5.79 7.78 1.88
N GLN A 363 4.57 8.32 1.83
CA GLN A 363 4.29 9.64 2.40
C GLN A 363 4.53 9.68 3.90
N GLN A 364 4.07 8.66 4.60
CA GLN A 364 4.13 8.57 6.05
C GLN A 364 5.57 8.30 6.50
N PHE A 365 6.32 7.47 5.77
CA PHE A 365 7.74 7.20 6.05
C PHE A 365 8.64 8.41 5.80
N MET A 366 8.32 9.25 4.80
CA MET A 366 9.07 10.49 4.55
C MET A 366 8.62 11.66 5.43
N GLY A 367 7.52 11.54 6.16
CA GLY A 367 6.93 12.61 6.97
C GLY A 367 7.91 13.30 7.94
N PRO A 368 8.66 12.57 8.80
CA PRO A 368 9.55 13.19 9.77
C PRO A 368 10.72 13.89 9.08
N ALA A 369 11.33 13.25 8.06
CA ALA A 369 12.43 13.85 7.31
C ALA A 369 11.98 15.11 6.55
N SER A 370 10.79 15.08 5.96
CA SER A 370 10.19 16.24 5.28
C SER A 370 9.96 17.39 6.26
N TYR A 371 9.46 17.10 7.46
CA TYR A 371 9.30 18.08 8.54
C TYR A 371 10.63 18.73 8.91
N LEU A 372 11.68 17.92 9.12
CA LEU A 372 13.01 18.42 9.47
C LEU A 372 13.61 19.33 8.38
N LEU A 373 13.44 18.96 7.11
CA LEU A 373 13.92 19.76 5.96
C LEU A 373 13.12 21.05 5.76
N GLN A 374 11.82 21.05 6.05
CA GLN A 374 10.96 22.22 5.91
C GLN A 374 11.21 23.27 7.00
N HIS A 375 11.55 22.82 8.22
CA HIS A 375 11.81 23.71 9.37
C HIS A 375 13.28 24.13 9.48
N GLY A 376 14.13 23.75 8.51
CA GLY A 376 15.54 24.14 8.49
C GLY A 376 16.45 23.37 9.45
N TYR A 377 15.95 22.32 10.12
CA TYR A 377 16.77 21.44 10.97
C TYR A 377 17.76 20.58 10.14
N LEU A 378 17.44 20.32 8.87
CA LEU A 378 18.31 19.65 7.91
C LEU A 378 18.52 20.51 6.67
N ASN A 379 19.74 20.55 6.15
CA ASN A 379 20.06 21.27 4.91
C ASN A 379 19.70 20.41 3.69
N LYS A 380 18.76 20.86 2.85
CA LYS A 380 18.29 20.17 1.64
C LYS A 380 19.40 19.80 0.65
N LYS A 381 20.50 20.55 0.61
CA LYS A 381 21.61 20.32 -0.33
C LYS A 381 22.68 19.35 0.19
N SER A 382 22.63 18.98 1.47
CA SER A 382 23.63 18.12 2.09
C SER A 382 23.38 16.64 1.77
N GLU A 383 24.44 15.92 1.37
CA GLU A 383 24.42 14.46 1.22
C GLU A 383 24.08 13.77 2.55
N THR A 384 24.54 14.32 3.68
CA THR A 384 24.18 13.83 5.01
C THR A 384 22.68 13.90 5.24
N SER A 385 22.02 14.99 4.82
CA SER A 385 20.56 15.11 4.96
C SER A 385 19.81 14.09 4.10
N LYS A 386 20.32 13.78 2.90
CA LYS A 386 19.75 12.72 2.04
C LYS A 386 19.87 11.35 2.71
N ALA A 387 21.05 11.04 3.27
CA ALA A 387 21.27 9.81 4.02
C ALA A 387 20.35 9.72 5.24
N ILE A 388 20.25 10.77 6.06
CA ILE A 388 19.34 10.81 7.22
C ILE A 388 17.88 10.57 6.79
N THR A 389 17.44 11.23 5.71
CA THR A 389 16.08 11.06 5.18
C THR A 389 15.80 9.62 4.78
N MET A 390 16.76 8.97 4.12
CA MET A 390 16.67 7.58 3.71
C MET A 390 16.62 6.63 4.91
N PHE A 391 17.53 6.79 5.88
CA PHE A 391 17.57 5.92 7.06
C PHE A 391 16.33 6.08 7.96
N ILE A 392 15.79 7.30 8.11
CA ILE A 392 14.51 7.51 8.79
C ILE A 392 13.40 6.72 8.10
N SER A 393 13.33 6.78 6.77
CA SER A 393 12.30 6.09 5.98
C SER A 393 12.40 4.56 6.13
N PHE A 394 13.63 4.01 6.06
CA PHE A 394 13.85 2.58 6.26
C PHE A 394 13.64 2.14 7.71
N ALA A 395 13.97 2.96 8.70
CA ALA A 395 13.70 2.66 10.11
C ALA A 395 12.19 2.56 10.37
N LEU A 396 11.38 3.46 9.81
CA LEU A 396 9.92 3.40 9.91
C LEU A 396 9.34 2.18 9.19
N SER A 397 9.90 1.80 8.04
CA SER A 397 9.54 0.54 7.36
C SER A 397 9.87 -0.68 8.22
N GLY A 398 11.06 -0.71 8.82
CA GLY A 398 11.49 -1.75 9.75
C GLY A 398 10.60 -1.85 10.99
N PHE A 399 10.23 -0.72 11.59
CA PHE A 399 9.32 -0.66 12.72
C PHE A 399 7.92 -1.19 12.39
N LEU A 400 7.41 -0.83 11.20
CA LEU A 400 6.12 -1.35 10.71
C LEU A 400 6.14 -2.89 10.67
N HIS A 401 7.14 -3.47 10.02
CA HIS A 401 7.25 -4.93 9.88
C HIS A 401 7.58 -5.66 11.18
N ALA A 402 8.45 -5.10 12.04
CA ALA A 402 8.69 -5.62 13.38
C ALA A 402 7.41 -5.71 14.21
N SER A 403 6.51 -4.72 14.05
CA SER A 403 5.23 -4.73 14.75
C SER A 403 4.32 -5.84 14.25
N GLY A 404 4.32 -6.14 12.94
CA GLY A 404 3.61 -7.31 12.41
C GLY A 404 4.14 -8.63 12.98
N SER A 405 5.46 -8.76 13.12
CA SER A 405 6.10 -9.94 13.73
C SER A 405 5.82 -10.03 15.24
N MET A 406 5.59 -8.89 15.91
CA MET A 406 5.23 -8.81 17.33
C MET A 406 3.81 -9.29 17.62
N SER A 407 2.88 -9.09 16.69
CA SER A 407 1.48 -9.53 16.83
C SER A 407 1.22 -10.93 16.25
N ALA A 408 2.24 -11.55 15.65
CA ALA A 408 2.18 -12.93 15.20
C ALA A 408 2.00 -13.89 16.39
N ILE A 409 1.36 -15.05 16.14
CA ILE A 409 1.15 -16.06 17.19
C ILE A 409 2.47 -16.64 17.70
N PRO A 410 3.36 -17.20 16.84
CA PRO A 410 4.66 -17.69 17.29
C PRO A 410 5.59 -16.53 17.67
N ALA A 411 6.48 -16.78 18.63
CA ALA A 411 7.54 -15.84 18.96
C ALA A 411 8.52 -15.69 17.78
N THR A 412 8.80 -14.45 17.40
CA THR A 412 9.71 -14.09 16.31
C THR A 412 10.89 -13.26 16.82
N LYS A 413 11.87 -13.00 15.95
CA LYS A 413 13.02 -12.14 16.25
C LYS A 413 12.77 -10.73 15.71
N LEU A 414 12.19 -9.86 16.54
CA LEU A 414 11.74 -8.51 16.15
C LEU A 414 12.82 -7.60 15.53
N TRP A 415 14.11 -7.92 15.69
CA TRP A 415 15.23 -7.18 15.11
C TRP A 415 15.48 -7.51 13.63
N ARG A 416 15.01 -8.66 13.13
CA ARG A 416 15.27 -9.15 11.76
C ARG A 416 14.76 -8.19 10.70
N SER A 417 13.47 -7.84 10.76
CA SER A 417 12.84 -6.88 9.86
C SER A 417 13.53 -5.51 9.89
N PRO A 418 13.75 -4.85 11.05
CA PRO A 418 14.52 -3.61 11.13
C PRO A 418 15.93 -3.70 10.54
N ALA A 419 16.67 -4.78 10.81
CA ALA A 419 18.00 -4.98 10.25
C ALA A 419 17.96 -5.06 8.72
N PHE A 420 17.02 -5.83 8.15
CA PHE A 420 16.82 -5.92 6.70
C PHE A 420 16.62 -4.55 6.07
N PHE A 421 15.67 -3.76 6.57
CA PHE A 421 15.34 -2.45 5.98
C PHE A 421 16.47 -1.43 6.16
N LEU A 422 17.12 -1.38 7.32
CA LEU A 422 18.27 -0.47 7.52
C LEU A 422 19.44 -0.82 6.61
N LEU A 423 19.70 -2.11 6.37
CA LEU A 423 20.71 -2.56 5.42
C LEU A 423 20.42 -2.12 3.99
N GLN A 424 19.17 -1.87 3.61
CA GLN A 424 18.87 -1.32 2.28
C GLN A 424 19.43 0.09 2.11
N GLY A 425 19.39 0.92 3.15
CA GLY A 425 20.03 2.23 3.16
C GLY A 425 21.55 2.13 3.01
N VAL A 426 22.17 1.18 3.73
CA VAL A 426 23.60 0.88 3.58
C VAL A 426 23.92 0.41 2.16
N GLY A 427 23.08 -0.43 1.57
CA GLY A 427 23.23 -0.93 0.20
C GLY A 427 23.20 0.19 -0.83
N VAL A 428 22.26 1.13 -0.68
CA VAL A 428 22.16 2.30 -1.59
C VAL A 428 23.45 3.13 -1.53
N LEU A 429 23.93 3.47 -0.33
CA LEU A 429 25.19 4.20 -0.18
C LEU A 429 26.38 3.42 -0.72
N THR A 430 26.40 2.10 -0.51
CA THR A 430 27.46 1.22 -1.02
C THR A 430 27.47 1.22 -2.55
N GLN A 431 26.30 1.06 -3.18
CA GLN A 431 26.17 1.12 -4.64
C GLN A 431 26.64 2.46 -5.19
N GLU A 432 26.25 3.58 -4.57
CA GLU A 432 26.65 4.93 -4.99
C GLU A 432 28.16 5.15 -4.88
N ASN A 433 28.80 4.67 -3.81
CA ASN A 433 30.25 4.77 -3.63
C ASN A 433 31.00 3.87 -4.63
N LEU A 434 30.53 2.63 -4.84
CA LEU A 434 31.11 1.72 -5.84
C LEU A 434 30.96 2.27 -7.26
N ALA A 435 29.80 2.84 -7.60
CA ALA A 435 29.60 3.48 -8.89
C ALA A 435 30.55 4.68 -9.09
N ARG A 436 30.78 5.49 -8.04
CA ARG A 436 31.76 6.60 -8.07
C ARG A 436 33.20 6.10 -8.23
N LEU A 437 33.56 5.00 -7.59
CA LEU A 437 34.89 4.38 -7.72
C LEU A 437 35.08 3.76 -9.12
N ALA A 438 34.08 3.02 -9.60
CA ALA A 438 34.10 2.36 -10.91
C ALA A 438 34.27 3.37 -12.05
N LYS A 439 33.64 4.55 -11.96
CA LYS A 439 33.84 5.65 -12.93
C LYS A 439 35.28 6.14 -13.06
N ARG A 440 36.15 5.90 -12.06
CA ARG A 440 37.58 6.22 -12.18
C ARG A 440 38.33 5.25 -13.07
N HIS A 441 37.86 4.00 -13.16
CA HIS A 441 38.48 2.94 -13.96
C HIS A 441 37.81 2.74 -15.32
N VAL A 442 36.52 3.05 -15.41
CA VAL A 442 35.72 3.01 -16.64
C VAL A 442 35.02 4.37 -16.77
N PRO A 443 35.66 5.37 -17.42
CA PRO A 443 35.15 6.74 -17.47
C PRO A 443 33.80 6.87 -18.20
N ASP A 444 33.65 6.16 -19.31
CA ASP A 444 32.48 6.22 -20.18
C ASP A 444 31.81 4.83 -20.36
N PRO A 445 31.18 4.30 -19.31
CA PRO A 445 30.47 3.03 -19.42
C PRO A 445 29.23 3.20 -20.31
N SER A 446 29.02 2.24 -21.21
CA SER A 446 27.79 2.16 -22.00
C SER A 446 26.56 1.99 -21.09
N LEU A 447 25.39 2.38 -21.61
CA LEU A 447 24.12 2.21 -20.88
C LEU A 447 23.87 0.76 -20.47
N ALA A 448 24.23 -0.21 -21.33
CA ALA A 448 24.11 -1.63 -21.02
C ALA A 448 24.98 -2.05 -19.83
N GLN A 449 26.22 -1.55 -19.74
CA GLN A 449 27.11 -1.82 -18.62
C GLN A 449 26.57 -1.23 -17.31
N ILE A 450 26.05 0.01 -17.35
CA ILE A 450 25.43 0.65 -16.17
C ILE A 450 24.22 -0.17 -15.71
N ARG A 451 23.31 -0.52 -16.62
CA ARG A 451 22.10 -1.28 -16.31
C ARG A 451 22.42 -2.68 -15.76
N MET A 452 23.38 -3.37 -16.38
CA MET A 452 23.87 -4.66 -15.89
C MET A 452 24.45 -4.53 -14.48
N ALA A 453 25.33 -3.56 -14.23
CA ALA A 453 25.92 -3.33 -12.91
C ALA A 453 24.85 -3.04 -11.85
N ASN A 454 23.85 -2.22 -12.18
CA ASN A 454 22.72 -1.92 -11.29
C ASN A 454 21.91 -3.16 -10.94
N VAL A 455 21.55 -3.98 -11.93
CA VAL A 455 20.78 -5.23 -11.70
C VAL A 455 21.59 -6.23 -10.90
N VAL A 456 22.85 -6.48 -11.28
CA VAL A 456 23.73 -7.43 -10.60
C VAL A 456 23.95 -7.00 -9.16
N PHE A 457 24.24 -5.72 -8.91
CA PHE A 457 24.39 -5.22 -7.54
C PHE A 457 23.10 -5.36 -6.75
N THR A 458 21.96 -4.98 -7.32
CA THR A 458 20.66 -5.08 -6.63
C THR A 458 20.34 -6.53 -6.29
N ALA A 459 20.51 -7.46 -7.23
CA ALA A 459 20.27 -8.88 -7.02
C ALA A 459 21.22 -9.47 -5.97
N ALA A 460 22.52 -9.16 -6.04
CA ALA A 460 23.51 -9.63 -5.08
C ALA A 460 23.26 -9.07 -3.67
N TRP A 461 22.92 -7.78 -3.55
CA TRP A 461 22.61 -7.15 -2.27
C TRP A 461 21.34 -7.72 -1.64
N MET A 462 20.29 -7.91 -2.44
CA MET A 462 19.07 -8.57 -1.99
C MET A 462 19.36 -9.99 -1.56
N TYR A 463 20.09 -10.77 -2.35
CA TYR A 463 20.46 -12.13 -2.00
C TYR A 463 21.25 -12.23 -0.69
N ALA A 464 22.14 -11.27 -0.43
CA ALA A 464 22.93 -11.25 0.80
C ALA A 464 22.12 -10.84 2.05
N THR A 465 20.97 -10.17 1.88
CA THR A 465 20.24 -9.52 2.99
C THR A 465 18.80 -9.98 3.16
N ALA A 466 18.15 -10.51 2.13
CA ALA A 466 16.72 -10.81 2.11
C ALA A 466 16.34 -11.95 3.05
N TRP A 467 17.26 -12.89 3.31
CA TRP A 467 17.11 -13.91 4.35
C TRP A 467 16.65 -13.33 5.69
N LEU A 468 17.12 -12.14 6.10
CA LEU A 468 16.70 -11.49 7.35
C LEU A 468 15.18 -11.31 7.41
N PHE A 469 14.58 -10.84 6.32
CA PHE A 469 13.15 -10.58 6.25
C PHE A 469 12.34 -11.85 6.02
N ILE A 470 12.85 -12.74 5.18
CA ILE A 470 12.15 -13.98 4.80
C ILE A 470 12.14 -14.98 5.96
N ASP A 471 13.22 -15.03 6.74
CA ASP A 471 13.29 -15.74 8.01
C ASP A 471 12.21 -15.26 8.98
N ASP A 472 12.03 -13.94 9.10
CA ASP A 472 11.06 -13.34 10.00
C ASP A 472 9.62 -13.71 9.60
N ILE A 473 9.31 -13.64 8.30
CA ILE A 473 8.00 -14.04 7.75
C ILE A 473 7.75 -15.55 7.94
N ALA A 474 8.78 -16.39 7.75
CA ALA A 474 8.67 -17.82 7.97
C ALA A 474 8.45 -18.14 9.45
N SER A 475 9.23 -17.53 10.34
CA SER A 475 9.05 -17.64 11.80
C SER A 475 7.68 -17.15 12.26
N SER A 476 7.09 -16.14 11.61
CA SER A 476 5.76 -15.63 11.98
C SER A 476 4.61 -16.56 11.59
N GLY A 477 4.90 -17.65 10.84
CA GLY A 477 3.90 -18.58 10.32
C GLY A 477 3.03 -18.00 9.21
N LEU A 478 3.44 -16.89 8.57
CA LEU A 478 2.61 -16.22 7.56
C LEU A 478 2.36 -17.10 6.33
N TRP A 479 3.31 -17.96 5.98
CA TRP A 479 3.18 -18.89 4.85
C TRP A 479 2.17 -20.01 5.09
N LEU A 480 1.70 -20.20 6.33
CA LEU A 480 0.68 -21.20 6.69
C LEU A 480 -0.74 -20.72 6.38
N VAL A 481 -0.91 -19.49 5.91
CA VAL A 481 -2.21 -18.97 5.49
C VAL A 481 -2.60 -19.63 4.18
N GLU A 482 -3.88 -19.97 4.02
CA GLU A 482 -4.44 -20.35 2.71
C GLU A 482 -4.83 -19.06 1.97
N PRO A 483 -4.01 -18.59 1.01
CA PRO A 483 -4.20 -17.26 0.41
C PRO A 483 -5.42 -17.21 -0.52
N VAL A 484 -5.92 -18.37 -0.94
CA VAL A 484 -7.03 -18.52 -1.89
C VAL A 484 -8.07 -19.52 -1.35
N PRO A 485 -9.37 -19.26 -1.54
CA PRO A 485 -10.43 -20.15 -1.04
C PRO A 485 -10.52 -21.47 -1.80
N ILE A 486 -10.23 -21.44 -3.11
CA ILE A 486 -10.32 -22.59 -4.02
C ILE A 486 -8.96 -22.81 -4.67
N SER A 487 -8.47 -24.04 -4.68
CA SER A 487 -7.19 -24.42 -5.27
C SER A 487 -7.37 -25.29 -6.51
N PRO A 488 -7.32 -24.70 -7.72
CA PRO A 488 -7.31 -25.46 -8.97
C PRO A 488 -6.18 -26.48 -9.03
N LEU A 489 -4.98 -26.15 -8.52
CA LEU A 489 -3.84 -27.06 -8.56
C LEU A 489 -4.04 -28.29 -7.66
N ARG A 490 -4.63 -28.12 -6.47
CA ARG A 490 -5.00 -29.26 -5.61
C ARG A 490 -6.12 -30.09 -6.23
N TRP A 491 -7.10 -29.45 -6.88
CA TRP A 491 -8.15 -30.17 -7.62
C TRP A 491 -7.57 -31.05 -8.75
N MET A 492 -6.50 -30.60 -9.40
CA MET A 492 -5.73 -31.39 -10.38
C MET A 492 -4.79 -32.45 -9.75
N GLY A 493 -4.81 -32.63 -8.43
CA GLY A 493 -4.02 -33.65 -7.74
C GLY A 493 -2.57 -33.26 -7.43
N LEU A 494 -2.20 -31.98 -7.55
CA LEU A 494 -0.85 -31.51 -7.18
C LEU A 494 -0.67 -31.26 -5.68
N GLY A 495 -1.75 -31.35 -4.91
CA GLY A 495 -1.76 -31.26 -3.45
C GLY A 495 -1.29 -32.53 -2.75
N HIS A 496 -1.41 -32.53 -1.41
CA HIS A 496 -1.30 -33.75 -0.62
C HIS A 496 -2.55 -34.63 -0.83
N PRO A 497 -2.49 -35.97 -0.70
CA PRO A 497 -3.66 -36.84 -0.87
C PRO A 497 -4.85 -36.52 0.05
N SER A 498 -4.60 -35.91 1.21
CA SER A 498 -5.65 -35.45 2.14
C SER A 498 -6.16 -34.03 1.85
N ASP A 499 -5.62 -33.34 0.84
CA ASP A 499 -6.05 -31.99 0.51
C ASP A 499 -7.43 -31.98 -0.16
N HIS A 500 -8.24 -31.03 0.25
CA HIS A 500 -9.47 -30.67 -0.44
C HIS A 500 -9.25 -29.42 -1.33
N TRP A 501 -10.02 -29.28 -2.41
CA TRP A 501 -9.93 -28.15 -3.33
C TRP A 501 -10.46 -26.84 -2.72
N TRP A 502 -11.46 -26.93 -1.83
CA TRP A 502 -11.89 -25.85 -0.95
C TRP A 502 -11.00 -25.79 0.31
N ARG A 503 -10.40 -24.62 0.58
CA ARG A 503 -9.34 -24.43 1.59
C ARG A 503 -9.69 -23.57 2.78
N TRP A 504 -10.65 -22.67 2.63
CA TRP A 504 -11.02 -21.79 3.74
C TRP A 504 -11.86 -22.53 4.78
N ASP A 505 -11.35 -22.54 6.00
CA ASP A 505 -12.05 -23.03 7.18
C ASP A 505 -12.68 -21.87 7.96
N ARG A 506 -13.27 -22.20 9.12
CA ARG A 506 -13.89 -21.21 10.00
C ARG A 506 -12.91 -20.14 10.51
N ASP A 507 -11.62 -20.44 10.58
CA ASP A 507 -10.61 -19.49 11.06
C ASP A 507 -10.15 -18.52 9.96
N GLN A 508 -10.47 -18.76 8.69
CA GLN A 508 -10.23 -17.81 7.61
C GLN A 508 -11.36 -16.77 7.46
N LEU A 509 -12.51 -17.00 8.10
CA LEU A 509 -13.70 -16.17 7.97
C LEU A 509 -13.94 -15.32 9.23
N PRO A 510 -14.51 -14.11 9.09
CA PRO A 510 -14.93 -13.31 10.23
C PRO A 510 -15.92 -14.10 11.11
N LYS A 511 -15.69 -14.09 12.43
CA LYS A 511 -16.52 -14.79 13.41
C LYS A 511 -16.95 -13.85 14.53
N TRP A 512 -18.19 -14.01 15.00
CA TRP A 512 -18.64 -13.26 16.17
C TRP A 512 -17.90 -13.75 17.42
N HIS A 513 -17.27 -12.82 18.14
CA HIS A 513 -16.59 -13.07 19.41
C HIS A 513 -17.29 -12.27 20.51
N VAL A 514 -17.57 -12.95 21.63
CA VAL A 514 -18.14 -12.34 22.84
C VAL A 514 -17.05 -12.30 23.89
N GLY A 515 -16.61 -11.08 24.19
CA GLY A 515 -15.61 -10.81 25.21
C GLY A 515 -16.24 -10.57 26.58
N ARG A 516 -15.40 -10.30 27.59
CA ARG A 516 -15.86 -9.98 28.95
C ARG A 516 -16.55 -8.61 29.03
N HIS A 517 -16.14 -7.67 28.19
CA HIS A 517 -16.72 -6.34 28.11
C HIS A 517 -17.34 -6.09 26.74
N TRP A 518 -18.22 -5.10 26.66
CA TRP A 518 -18.89 -4.73 25.40
C TRP A 518 -17.89 -4.31 24.32
N TRP A 519 -16.77 -3.68 24.69
CA TRP A 519 -15.71 -3.28 23.77
C TRP A 519 -14.82 -4.45 23.32
N ASP A 520 -14.85 -5.58 24.04
CA ASP A 520 -14.15 -6.81 23.65
C ASP A 520 -15.04 -7.71 22.78
N THR A 521 -16.27 -7.27 22.43
CA THR A 521 -17.26 -8.05 21.68
C THR A 521 -17.43 -7.48 20.27
N GLY A 522 -17.45 -8.35 19.26
CA GLY A 522 -17.61 -7.94 17.87
C GLY A 522 -17.16 -8.99 16.85
N LEU A 523 -16.80 -8.52 15.65
CA LEU A 523 -16.28 -9.40 14.59
C LEU A 523 -14.79 -9.65 14.83
N ALA A 524 -14.44 -10.88 15.20
CA ALA A 524 -13.07 -11.38 15.23
C ALA A 524 -12.64 -11.84 13.84
N LEU A 525 -11.42 -11.46 13.46
CA LEU A 525 -10.75 -11.89 12.24
C LEU A 525 -9.65 -12.88 12.57
#